data_AF-A0A4U9IT40-F1
#
_entry.id   AF-A0A4U9IT40-F1
#
_cell.length_a   1.000
_cell.length_b   1.000
_cell.length_c   1.000
_cell.angle_alpha   90.00
_cell.angle_beta   90.00
_cell.angle_gamma   90.00
#
_symmetry.space_group_name_H-M   'P 1'
#
loop_
_entity.id
_entity.type
_entity.pdbx_description
1 polymer ?
#
loop_
_entity_poly.entity_id
_entity_poly.type
_entity_poly.pdbx_seq_one_letter_code
_entity_poly.pdbx_strand_id
1 'polypeptide(L)'
;MRWKKLAATIPPMAYDISNYATLGLLENLLDISNPDAPSSLDLALVKTTLQQAIDDARRDPTLKSRLGADNRHSSALVRERMARQLVIPKK
;
A
#
# COMPACT_ATOMS: atom_id res chain seq x y z
N MET A 1 -26.82 7.84 -1.88
CA MET A 1 -26.60 6.59 -1.10
C MET A 1 -26.20 5.38 -1.97
N ARG A 2 -26.73 5.19 -3.20
CA ARG A 2 -26.38 4.05 -4.09
C ARG A 2 -24.88 3.94 -4.45
N TRP A 3 -24.21 5.06 -4.75
CA TRP A 3 -22.80 5.05 -5.15
C TRP A 3 -21.84 4.53 -4.07
N LYS A 4 -22.05 4.86 -2.79
CA LYS A 4 -21.19 4.37 -1.70
C LYS A 4 -21.24 2.85 -1.56
N LYS A 5 -22.42 2.24 -1.77
CA LYS A 5 -22.57 0.78 -1.75
C LYS A 5 -21.85 0.11 -2.91
N LEU A 6 -21.90 0.69 -4.11
CA LEU A 6 -21.16 0.19 -5.26
C LEU A 6 -19.64 0.31 -5.07
N ALA A 7 -19.17 1.46 -4.59
CA ALA A 7 -17.77 1.71 -4.32
C ALA A 7 -17.17 0.70 -3.33
N ALA A 8 -17.90 0.34 -2.27
CA ALA A 8 -17.44 -0.65 -1.29
C ALA A 8 -17.25 -2.07 -1.86
N THR A 9 -17.88 -2.39 -3.01
CA THR A 9 -17.74 -3.70 -3.66
C THR A 9 -16.57 -3.78 -4.64
N ILE A 10 -16.00 -2.63 -5.01
CA ILE A 10 -14.88 -2.55 -5.96
C ILE A 10 -13.72 -1.86 -5.23
N PRO A 11 -12.79 -2.63 -4.63
CA PRO A 11 -11.74 -2.10 -3.76
C PRO A 11 -11.00 -0.84 -4.26
N PRO A 12 -10.59 -0.72 -5.54
CA PRO A 12 -9.92 0.48 -6.02
C PRO A 12 -10.82 1.74 -6.12
N MET A 13 -12.15 1.59 -6.05
CA MET A 13 -13.10 2.70 -6.00
C MET A 13 -13.61 3.01 -4.59
N ALA A 14 -13.29 2.16 -3.60
CA ALA A 14 -13.72 2.32 -2.23
C ALA A 14 -12.99 3.50 -1.56
N TYR A 15 -13.70 4.21 -0.68
CA TYR A 15 -13.16 5.37 0.04
C TYR A 15 -12.71 5.02 1.46
N ASP A 16 -13.05 3.83 1.97
CA ASP A 16 -12.60 3.39 3.28
C ASP A 16 -11.15 2.89 3.24
N ILE A 17 -10.42 3.18 4.31
CA ILE A 17 -9.01 2.86 4.42
C ILE A 17 -8.75 1.34 4.45
N SER A 18 -9.72 0.55 4.91
CA SER A 18 -9.61 -0.90 4.97
C SER A 18 -9.56 -1.52 3.57
N ASN A 19 -10.44 -1.12 2.66
CA ASN A 19 -10.37 -1.51 1.26
C ASN A 19 -9.08 -1.01 0.61
N TYR A 20 -8.65 0.22 0.90
CA TYR A 20 -7.38 0.74 0.37
C TYR A 20 -6.18 -0.07 0.85
N ALA A 21 -6.18 -0.57 2.09
CA ALA A 21 -5.13 -1.44 2.62
C ALA A 21 -4.99 -2.74 1.80
N THR A 22 -6.10 -3.28 1.28
CA THR A 22 -6.07 -4.48 0.40
C THR A 22 -5.39 -4.24 -0.94
N LEU A 23 -5.13 -2.98 -1.33
CA LEU A 23 -4.39 -2.64 -2.56
C LEU A 23 -2.88 -2.82 -2.42
N GLY A 24 -2.37 -3.12 -1.22
CA GLY A 24 -0.93 -3.26 -0.93
C GLY A 24 -0.14 -1.97 -1.14
N LEU A 25 -0.79 -0.83 -0.89
CA LEU A 25 -0.18 0.49 -1.06
C LEU A 25 0.31 1.11 0.24
N LEU A 26 -0.25 0.67 1.36
CA LEU A 26 0.12 1.11 2.69
C LEU A 26 1.26 0.24 3.20
N GLU A 27 2.24 0.87 3.82
CA GLU A 27 3.28 0.15 4.58
C GLU A 27 2.66 -0.49 5.83
N ASN A 28 1.86 0.30 6.57
CA ASN A 28 1.14 -0.14 7.75
C ASN A 28 -0.19 0.61 7.87
N LEU A 29 -1.19 -0.04 8.47
CA LEU A 29 -2.43 0.57 8.92
C LEU A 29 -2.50 0.45 10.44
N LEU A 30 -2.41 1.58 11.14
CA LEU A 30 -2.37 1.61 12.59
C LEU A 30 -3.77 1.78 13.16
N ASP A 31 -4.07 1.00 14.21
CA ASP A 31 -5.27 1.18 15.02
C ASP A 31 -4.97 2.19 16.13
N ILE A 32 -5.64 3.33 16.10
CA ILE A 32 -5.43 4.46 17.01
C ILE A 32 -6.69 4.65 17.82
N SER A 33 -6.54 4.64 19.15
CA SER A 33 -7.70 4.59 20.06
C SER A 33 -8.63 5.81 19.93
N ASN A 34 -8.05 7.01 19.84
CA ASN A 34 -8.77 8.26 19.56
C ASN A 34 -7.90 9.17 18.67
N PRO A 35 -8.13 9.19 17.35
CA PRO A 35 -7.34 10.03 16.45
C PRO A 35 -7.43 11.53 16.73
N ASP A 36 -8.55 12.02 17.28
CA ASP A 36 -8.77 13.44 17.58
C ASP A 36 -8.11 13.87 18.91
N ALA A 37 -7.89 12.93 19.81
CA ALA A 37 -7.17 13.14 21.08
C ALA A 37 -6.33 11.91 21.43
N PRO A 38 -5.18 11.71 20.74
CA PRO A 38 -4.39 10.50 20.87
C PRO A 38 -3.74 10.38 22.25
N SER A 39 -3.70 9.16 22.77
CA SER A 39 -3.00 8.86 24.01
C SER A 39 -1.47 8.91 23.82
N SER A 40 -0.73 8.91 24.92
CA SER A 40 0.75 8.76 24.87
C SER A 40 1.18 7.44 24.22
N LEU A 41 0.38 6.38 24.36
CA LEU A 41 0.62 5.08 23.73
C LEU A 41 0.41 5.16 22.20
N ASP A 42 -0.66 5.82 21.75
CA ASP A 42 -0.90 6.05 20.31
C ASP A 42 0.25 6.85 19.69
N LEU A 43 0.71 7.89 20.38
CA LEU A 43 1.85 8.70 19.93
C LEU A 43 3.14 7.87 19.85
N ALA A 44 3.38 6.99 20.83
CA ALA A 44 4.56 6.11 20.83
C ALA A 44 4.50 5.10 19.67
N LEU A 45 3.33 4.51 19.41
CA LEU A 45 3.10 3.61 18.29
C LEU A 45 3.38 4.30 16.95
N VAL A 46 2.82 5.49 16.73
CA VAL A 46 3.03 6.25 15.50
C VAL A 46 4.50 6.61 15.31
N LYS A 47 5.18 7.12 16.36
CA LYS A 47 6.60 7.49 16.28
C LYS A 47 7.50 6.30 15.94
N THR A 48 7.26 5.16 16.60
CA THR A 48 8.01 3.93 16.34
C THR A 48 7.80 3.43 14.92
N THR A 49 6.55 3.41 14.45
CA THR A 49 6.21 3.00 13.09
C THR A 49 6.84 3.93 12.05
N LEU A 50 6.83 5.24 12.28
CA LEU A 50 7.48 6.21 11.39
C LEU A 50 8.98 5.99 11.31
N GLN A 51 9.64 5.77 12.44
CA GLN A 51 11.09 5.50 12.46
C GLN A 51 11.42 4.24 11.66
N GLN A 52 10.67 3.15 11.89
CA GLN A 52 10.81 1.91 11.14
C GLN A 52 10.61 2.13 9.63
N ALA A 53 9.55 2.83 9.23
CA ALA A 53 9.26 3.12 7.82
C ALA A 53 10.35 3.97 7.15
N ILE A 54 10.94 4.92 7.87
CA ILE A 54 12.10 5.71 7.38
C ILE A 54 13.30 4.79 7.14
N ASP A 55 13.58 3.88 8.07
CA ASP A 55 14.71 2.97 7.97
C ASP A 55 14.50 1.90 6.88
N ASP A 56 13.27 1.44 6.65
CA ASP A 56 12.89 0.59 5.51
C ASP A 56 13.07 1.33 4.17
N ALA A 57 12.55 2.56 4.05
CA ALA A 57 12.67 3.36 2.83
C ALA A 57 14.12 3.73 2.47
N ARG A 58 14.98 3.91 3.48
CA ARG A 58 16.42 4.14 3.27
C ARG A 58 17.15 2.89 2.79
N ARG A 59 16.68 1.69 3.16
CA ARG A 59 17.27 0.41 2.74
C ARG A 59 16.89 0.06 1.30
N ASP A 60 15.66 0.30 0.89
CA ASP A 60 15.21 0.15 -0.50
C ASP A 60 14.39 1.38 -0.92
N PRO A 61 14.98 2.32 -1.68
CA PRO A 61 14.29 3.53 -2.14
C PRO A 61 13.32 3.26 -3.30
N THR A 62 13.14 2.01 -3.75
CA THR A 62 12.22 1.67 -4.82
C THR A 62 10.79 1.50 -4.32
N LEU A 63 9.82 1.48 -5.24
CA LEU A 63 8.39 1.25 -4.91
C LEU A 63 7.97 -0.22 -5.07
N LYS A 64 8.91 -1.16 -5.01
CA LYS A 64 8.64 -2.59 -5.24
C LYS A 64 7.72 -3.19 -4.18
N SER A 65 7.80 -2.71 -2.93
CA SER A 65 6.91 -3.12 -1.83
C SER A 65 5.43 -2.95 -2.19
N ARG A 66 5.09 -2.03 -3.10
CA ARG A 66 3.71 -1.74 -3.52
C ARG A 66 3.14 -2.68 -4.58
N LEU A 67 3.87 -3.72 -4.97
CA LEU A 67 3.48 -4.63 -6.05
C LEU A 67 3.02 -6.01 -5.57
N GLY A 68 3.16 -6.31 -4.28
CA GLY A 68 2.94 -7.65 -3.73
C GLY A 68 1.49 -8.03 -3.41
N ALA A 69 0.54 -7.09 -3.40
CA ALA A 69 -0.85 -7.41 -3.09
C ALA A 69 -1.61 -8.10 -4.23
N ASP A 70 -2.61 -8.90 -3.88
CA ASP A 70 -3.48 -9.59 -4.85
C ASP A 70 -4.15 -8.61 -5.81
N ASN A 71 -4.65 -7.48 -5.29
CA ASN A 71 -5.24 -6.40 -6.09
C ASN A 71 -4.22 -5.66 -6.99
N ARG A 72 -2.93 -6.03 -6.93
CA ARG A 72 -1.83 -5.55 -7.78
C ARG A 72 -1.32 -6.62 -8.75
N HIS A 73 -1.90 -7.82 -8.76
CA HIS A 73 -1.45 -8.92 -9.63
C HIS A 73 -1.30 -8.50 -11.10
N SER A 74 -2.31 -7.83 -11.67
CA SER A 74 -2.24 -7.34 -13.06
C SER A 74 -1.11 -6.32 -13.29
N SER A 75 -0.82 -5.48 -12.28
CA SER A 75 0.30 -4.54 -12.32
C SER A 75 1.66 -5.24 -12.30
N ALA A 76 1.80 -6.36 -11.57
CA ALA A 76 3.00 -7.17 -11.56
C ALA A 76 3.18 -7.88 -12.92
N LEU A 77 2.12 -8.50 -13.44
CA LEU A 77 2.15 -9.22 -14.72
C LEU A 77 2.54 -8.32 -15.91
N VAL A 78 2.03 -7.08 -15.95
CA VAL A 78 2.41 -6.11 -17.00
C VAL A 78 3.91 -5.82 -16.94
N ARG A 79 4.46 -5.56 -15.74
CA ARG A 79 5.90 -5.30 -15.57
C ARG A 79 6.76 -6.49 -15.96
N GLU A 80 6.34 -7.69 -15.60
CA GLU A 80 7.01 -8.93 -15.99
C GLU A 80 7.06 -9.08 -17.51
N ARG A 81 5.93 -8.89 -18.20
CA ARG A 81 5.87 -8.97 -19.67
C ARG A 81 6.74 -7.91 -20.32
N MET A 82 6.71 -6.68 -19.82
CA MET A 82 7.57 -5.60 -20.31
C MET A 82 9.05 -5.95 -20.14
N ALA A 83 9.44 -6.50 -18.99
CA ALA A 83 10.81 -6.92 -18.74
C ALA A 83 11.26 -7.99 -19.75
N ARG A 84 10.41 -8.99 -20.04
CA ARG A 84 10.70 -10.03 -21.05
C ARG A 84 10.87 -9.47 -22.47
N GLN A 85 10.10 -8.44 -22.84
CA GLN A 85 10.16 -7.83 -24.18
C GLN A 85 11.33 -6.85 -24.37
N LEU A 86 11.78 -6.22 -23.27
CA LEU A 86 12.90 -5.27 -23.29
C LEU A 86 14.29 -5.93 -23.27
N VAL A 87 14.38 -7.25 -23.03
CA VAL A 87 15.60 -8.01 -23.33
C VAL A 87 15.73 -8.11 -24.84
N ILE A 88 16.26 -7.06 -25.47
CA ILE A 88 16.67 -7.09 -26.87
C ILE A 88 17.67 -8.25 -27.01
N PRO A 89 17.46 -9.23 -27.91
CA PRO A 89 18.46 -10.25 -28.16
C PRO A 89 19.73 -9.53 -28.61
N LYS A 90 20.83 -9.71 -27.87
CA LYS A 90 22.14 -9.25 -28.34
C LYS A 90 22.39 -9.98 -29.67
N LYS A 91 22.48 -9.20 -30.75
CA LYS A 91 23.07 -9.67 -32.01
C LYS A 91 24.55 -9.95 -31.78
#